data_AF-A0A3B8ZEI5-F1
#
_entry.id   AF-A0A3B8ZEI5-F1
#
_cell.length_a   1.000
_cell.length_b   1.000
_cell.length_c   1.000
_cell.angle_alpha   90.00
_cell.angle_beta   90.00
_cell.angle_gamma   90.00
#
_symmetry.space_group_name_H-M   'P 1'
#
loop_
_entity.id
_entity.type
_entity.pdbx_description
1 polymer ?
#
loop_
_entity_poly.entity_id
_entity_poly.type
_entity_poly.pdbx_seq_one_letter_code
_entity_poly.pdbx_strand_id
1 'polypeptide(L)' 'MNETSHNIDPILDRCLQGQRLTAQEGLALLNSHQLAKIGRAANQVTKRLHPEDYRTYNIDRNINY' A
#
# COMPACT_ATOMS: atom_id res chain seq x y z
N MET A 1 -5.28 -20.79 -19.02
CA MET A 1 -4.91 -19.70 -18.10
C MET A 1 -5.97 -18.62 -18.21
N ASN A 2 -6.92 -18.54 -17.27
CA ASN A 2 -7.95 -17.50 -17.29
C ASN A 2 -7.60 -16.46 -16.22
N GLU A 3 -6.88 -15.41 -16.61
CA GLU A 3 -6.77 -14.21 -15.79
C GLU A 3 -8.08 -13.43 -15.90
N THR A 4 -8.99 -13.65 -14.97
CA THR A 4 -10.04 -12.68 -14.66
C THR A 4 -9.34 -11.46 -14.05
N SER A 5 -8.95 -10.50 -14.88
CA SER A 5 -8.51 -9.18 -14.43
C SER A 5 -9.63 -8.52 -13.63
N HIS A 6 -9.61 -8.73 -12.31
CA HIS A 6 -10.57 -8.12 -11.41
C HIS A 6 -10.24 -6.64 -11.32
N ASN A 7 -11.23 -5.78 -11.57
CA ASN A 7 -11.03 -4.35 -11.48
C ASN A 7 -10.79 -3.97 -10.00
N ILE A 8 -9.58 -3.49 -9.69
CA ILE A 8 -9.18 -3.07 -8.35
C ILE A 8 -9.39 -1.56 -8.11
N ASP A 9 -9.77 -0.79 -9.13
CA ASP A 9 -9.89 0.67 -9.04
C ASP A 9 -10.84 1.12 -7.90
N PRO A 10 -12.02 0.50 -7.68
CA PRO A 10 -12.90 0.88 -6.57
C PRO A 10 -12.28 0.68 -5.18
N ILE A 11 -11.42 -0.34 -5.04
CA ILE A 11 -10.69 -0.62 -3.79
C ILE A 11 -9.66 0.48 -3.57
N LEU A 12 -8.90 0.83 -4.61
CA LEU A 12 -7.87 1.88 -4.54
C LEU A 12 -8.50 3.24 -4.21
N ASP A 13 -9.62 3.60 -4.83
CA ASP A 13 -10.31 4.87 -4.57
C ASP A 13 -10.77 4.99 -3.11
N ARG A 14 -11.32 3.91 -2.54
CA ARG A 14 -11.67 3.86 -1.11
C ARG A 14 -10.45 4.08 -0.21
N CYS A 15 -9.32 3.45 -0.53
CA CYS A 15 -8.07 3.62 0.23
C CYS A 15 -7.55 5.06 0.14
N LEU A 16 -7.63 5.66 -1.06
CA LEU A 16 -7.29 7.06 -1.31
C LEU A 16 -8.22 8.03 -0.57
N GLN A 17 -9.43 7.63 -0.22
CA GLN A 17 -10.31 8.39 0.68
C GLN A 17 -10.01 8.18 2.17
N GLY A 18 -9.02 7.34 2.52
CA GLY A 18 -8.65 7.05 3.91
C GLY A 18 -9.49 5.97 4.57
N GLN A 19 -10.29 5.23 3.79
CA GLN A 19 -11.08 4.12 4.32
C GLN A 19 -10.21 2.89 4.55
N ARG A 20 -10.56 2.11 5.58
CA ARG A 20 -9.85 0.87 5.92
C ARG A 20 -10.15 -0.23 4.90
N LEU A 21 -9.09 -0.95 4.49
CA LEU A 21 -9.19 -2.18 3.71
C LEU A 21 -9.84 -3.31 4.52
N THR A 22 -10.72 -4.06 3.88
CA THR A 22 -11.17 -5.37 4.35
C THR A 22 -10.19 -6.47 3.92
N ALA A 23 -10.27 -7.63 4.57
CA ALA A 23 -9.42 -8.78 4.22
C ALA A 23 -9.65 -9.28 2.78
N GLN A 24 -10.91 -9.27 2.31
CA GLN A 24 -11.26 -9.70 0.96
C GLN A 24 -10.71 -8.73 -0.11
N GLU A 25 -10.81 -7.42 0.13
CA GLU A 25 -10.21 -6.41 -0.74
C GLU A 25 -8.68 -6.56 -0.77
N GLY A 26 -8.05 -6.83 0.37
CA GLY A 26 -6.61 -7.11 0.46
C GLY A 26 -6.20 -8.34 -0.37
N LEU A 27 -6.98 -9.41 -0.32
CA LEU A 27 -6.76 -10.61 -1.15
C LEU A 27 -6.90 -10.30 -2.64
N ALA A 28 -7.89 -9.48 -3.04
CA ALA A 28 -8.06 -9.05 -4.41
C ALA A 28 -6.87 -8.23 -4.93
N LEU A 29 -6.29 -7.37 -4.10
CA LEU A 29 -5.08 -6.63 -4.45
C LEU A 29 -3.86 -7.55 -4.59
N LEU A 30 -3.69 -8.53 -3.69
CA LEU A 30 -2.58 -9.48 -3.74
C LEU A 30 -2.62 -10.37 -5.00
N ASN A 31 -3.81 -10.73 -5.46
CA ASN A 31 -3.99 -11.53 -6.68
C ASN A 31 -3.97 -10.67 -7.97
N SER A 32 -3.81 -9.35 -7.88
CA SER A 32 -3.80 -8.47 -9.04
C SER A 32 -2.41 -8.34 -9.66
N HIS A 33 -2.34 -8.29 -10.99
CA HIS A 33 -1.11 -8.00 -11.73
C HIS A 33 -0.88 -6.49 -11.96
N GLN A 34 -1.72 -5.62 -11.38
CA GLN A 34 -1.65 -4.16 -11.56
C GLN A 34 -0.74 -3.46 -10.54
N LEU A 35 0.48 -3.97 -10.35
CA LEU A 35 1.43 -3.52 -9.32
C LEU A 35 1.70 -2.01 -9.36
N ALA A 36 1.83 -1.43 -10.55
CA ALA A 36 2.09 0.00 -10.70
C ALA A 36 0.94 0.88 -10.15
N LYS A 37 -0.32 0.46 -10.35
CA LYS A 37 -1.49 1.17 -9.79
C LYS A 37 -1.50 1.09 -8.26
N ILE A 38 -1.25 -0.11 -7.72
CA ILE A 38 -1.18 -0.35 -6.28
C ILE A 38 -0.06 0.49 -5.65
N GLY A 39 1.14 0.48 -6.24
CA GLY A 39 2.27 1.27 -5.77
C GLY A 39 2.00 2.77 -5.78
N ARG A 40 1.33 3.29 -6.82
CA ARG A 40 0.93 4.70 -6.90
C ARG A 40 -0.05 5.08 -5.78
N ALA A 41 -1.08 4.27 -5.56
CA ALA A 41 -2.05 4.50 -4.49
C ALA A 41 -1.39 4.43 -3.10
N ALA A 42 -0.56 3.41 -2.85
CA ALA A 42 0.19 3.26 -1.61
C ALA A 42 1.09 4.47 -1.34
N ASN A 43 1.82 4.96 -2.34
CA ASN A 43 2.66 6.14 -2.21
C ASN A 43 1.85 7.41 -1.85
N GLN A 44 0.67 7.60 -2.44
CA GLN A 44 -0.22 8.72 -2.09
C GLN A 44 -0.70 8.62 -0.63
N VAL A 45 -1.09 7.42 -0.18
CA VAL A 45 -1.47 7.20 1.23
C VAL A 45 -0.30 7.47 2.17
N THR A 46 0.90 6.97 1.85
CA THR A 46 2.12 7.23 2.62
C THR A 46 2.43 8.71 2.70
N LYS A 47 2.36 9.46 1.59
CA LYS A 47 2.59 10.92 1.58
C LYS A 47 1.55 11.70 2.37
N ARG A 48 0.32 11.19 2.48
CA ARG A 48 -0.71 11.80 3.34
C ARG A 48 -0.39 11.59 4.83
N LEU A 49 0.11 10.41 5.20
CA LEU A 49 0.43 10.06 6.59
C LEU A 49 1.81 10.59 7.04
N HIS A 50 2.74 10.68 6.11
CA HIS A 50 4.14 11.07 6.30
C HIS A 50 4.54 12.04 5.17
N PRO A 51 4.10 13.32 5.27
CA PRO A 51 4.29 14.33 4.24
C PRO A 51 5.74 14.77 4.05
N GLU A 52 6.61 14.47 5.01
CA GLU A 52 8.03 14.83 4.95
C GLU A 52 8.77 14.05 3.85
N ASP A 53 9.79 14.67 3.27
CA ASP A 53 10.63 14.06 2.22
C ASP A 53 11.72 13.11 2.77
N TYR A 54 11.61 12.72 4.04
CA TYR A 54 12.49 11.73 4.68
C TYR A 54 11.69 10.57 5.27
N ARG A 55 12.38 9.45 5.51
CA ARG A 55 11.81 8.29 6.21
C ARG A 55 12.69 7.97 7.41
N THR A 56 12.04 7.60 8.50
CA THR A 56 12.71 7.24 9.74
C THR A 56 13.11 5.77 9.72
N TYR A 57 14.26 5.46 10.28
CA TYR A 57 14.72 4.10 10.52
C TYR A 57 15.37 4.05 11.91
N ASN A 58 15.30 2.90 12.56
CA ASN A 58 15.93 2.70 13.86
C ASN A 58 17.32 2.09 13.66
N ILE A 59 18.31 2.66 14.34
CA ILE A 59 19.65 2.06 14.48
C ILE A 59 19.77 1.59 15.92
N ASP A 60 19.62 0.29 16.14
CA ASP A 60 19.89 -0.30 17.44
C ASP A 60 21.38 -0.63 17.55
N ARG A 61 22.00 -0.22 18.67
CA ARG A 61 23.40 -0.53 18.94
C ARG A 61 23.49 -1.26 20.27
N ASN A 62 24.05 -2.47 20.24
CA ASN A 62 24.50 -3.16 21.45
C ASN A 62 25.85 -2.56 21.88
N ILE A 63 25.82 -1.63 22.83
CA ILE A 63 27.04 -1.04 23.40
C ILE A 63 27.61 -2.05 24.41
N ASN A 64 28.76 -2.65 24.12
CA ASN A 64 29.58 -3.35 25.11
C ASN A 64 30.74 -2.43 25.52
N TYR A 65 30.90 -2.23 26.83
CA TYR A 65 32.01 -1.49 27.43
C TYR A 65 33.26 -2.37 27.50
#